data_AF-A0A7V2RPN8-F1
#
_entry.id   AF-A0A7V2RPN8-F1
#
_cell.length_a   1.000
_cell.length_b   1.000
_cell.length_c   1.000
_cell.angle_alpha   90.00
_cell.angle_beta   90.00
_cell.angle_gamma   90.00
#
_symmetry.space_group_name_H-M   'P 1'
#
loop_
_entity.id
_entity.type
_entity.pdbx_description
1 polymer ?
#
loop_
_entity_poly.entity_id
_entity_poly.type
_entity_poly.pdbx_seq_one_letter_code
_entity_poly.pdbx_strand_id
1 'polypeptide(L)'
;MKKVFPLLLAFLLTCPLLEAQNIKTPPASKKAAVVEYIGLTKVAVYYSRPGVKGREGKIYGKGGLVPYNGGTPFPWRAGANENTVMYFADDVTINGNALPAGKYGFHIIPSENEWTLIFSKDHDSWGSFFYNADNDALRVNVKPESCELTEWLSYDFVNQTDESADIRLRWEKKQVSFTVGVDVHAVTMAGIEKSLMGLDGFNPRSYAAAAQYCLSADKDLNKALAWSDKSIDPNSGGQKTFQTLSTRYQILDKMGKTAEAKTAMKEALDMGNMGELHFFARSFIQKGQPEMAMKIFKMNKERHPDDQFTTVVGMARGNMAIGEYNTAAKHFKMAAENAPPGQAGFYNNLAKQCEEKAQKGG
;
A
#
# COMPACT_ATOMS: atom_id res chain seq x y z
N MET A 1 -67.09 14.59 78.20
CA MET A 1 -66.09 15.32 77.38
C MET A 1 -65.90 14.56 76.08
N LYS A 2 -66.24 15.18 74.94
CA LYS A 2 -66.20 14.54 73.60
C LYS A 2 -64.80 14.67 73.01
N LYS A 3 -64.28 13.59 72.42
CA LYS A 3 -63.17 13.64 71.46
C LYS A 3 -63.54 12.83 70.23
N VAL A 4 -63.40 13.48 69.09
CA VAL A 4 -63.33 12.92 67.74
C VAL A 4 -62.09 13.57 67.14
N PHE A 5 -61.20 12.81 66.48
CA PHE A 5 -60.35 13.35 65.39
C PHE A 5 -59.73 12.19 64.57
N PRO A 6 -59.45 12.39 63.25
CA PRO A 6 -59.43 11.32 62.25
C PRO A 6 -58.05 11.05 61.60
N LEU A 7 -58.08 10.07 60.70
CA LEU A 7 -57.08 9.61 59.73
C LEU A 7 -56.55 10.73 58.82
N LEU A 8 -55.22 10.78 58.57
CA LEU A 8 -54.65 11.56 57.46
C LEU A 8 -53.48 10.82 56.79
N LEU A 9 -53.60 10.70 55.46
CA LEU A 9 -52.76 9.98 54.51
C LEU A 9 -51.57 10.87 54.07
N ALA A 10 -50.34 10.39 54.20
CA ALA A 10 -49.14 11.10 53.76
C ALA A 10 -48.84 10.79 52.28
N PHE A 11 -48.98 11.80 51.41
CA PHE A 11 -48.59 11.76 50.01
C PHE A 11 -47.17 12.34 49.89
N LEU A 12 -46.18 11.51 49.55
CA LEU A 12 -44.81 11.96 49.27
C LEU A 12 -44.80 12.74 47.94
N LEU A 13 -44.36 13.99 48.01
CA LEU A 13 -44.04 14.85 46.87
C LEU A 13 -42.76 14.35 46.18
N THR A 14 -42.90 13.72 45.01
CA THR A 14 -41.81 13.55 44.05
C THR A 14 -41.75 14.77 43.14
N CYS A 15 -40.68 15.56 43.23
CA CYS A 15 -40.37 16.62 42.26
C CYS A 15 -39.67 15.97 41.06
N PRO A 16 -40.23 15.96 39.84
CA PRO A 16 -39.47 15.53 38.68
C PRO A 16 -38.44 16.61 38.34
N LEU A 17 -37.17 16.21 38.21
CA LEU A 17 -36.15 17.01 37.52
C LEU A 17 -36.70 17.35 36.12
N LEU A 18 -36.88 18.64 35.86
CA LEU A 18 -36.98 19.17 34.51
C LEU A 18 -35.60 19.01 33.85
N GLU A 19 -35.36 17.87 33.21
CA GLU A 19 -34.37 17.85 32.13
C GLU A 19 -34.92 18.73 31.01
N ALA A 20 -34.29 19.90 30.81
CA ALA A 20 -34.52 20.74 29.66
C ALA A 20 -34.29 19.88 28.39
N GLN A 21 -35.38 19.51 27.73
CA GLN A 21 -35.35 18.89 26.41
C GLN A 21 -34.87 19.94 25.40
N ASN A 22 -33.55 20.09 25.26
CA ASN A 22 -32.99 20.66 24.04
C ASN A 22 -33.34 19.69 22.91
N ILE A 23 -34.39 20.01 22.14
CA ILE A 23 -34.75 19.30 20.91
C ILE A 23 -33.50 19.26 20.03
N LYS A 24 -32.90 18.07 19.85
CA LYS A 24 -31.77 17.88 18.94
C LYS A 24 -32.28 18.02 17.50
N THR A 25 -32.06 19.19 16.90
CA THR A 25 -32.32 19.41 15.48
C THR A 25 -31.09 19.01 14.65
N PRO A 26 -31.26 18.55 13.40
CA PRO A 26 -30.14 18.29 12.51
C PRO A 26 -29.28 19.55 12.33
N PRO A 27 -27.94 19.47 12.46
CA PRO A 27 -27.08 20.64 12.32
C PRO A 27 -27.14 21.19 10.88
N ALA A 28 -27.03 22.51 10.75
CA ALA A 28 -27.08 23.20 9.46
C ALA A 28 -25.95 22.81 8.48
N SER A 29 -24.85 22.26 9.02
CA SER A 29 -23.77 21.61 8.28
C SER A 29 -23.70 20.15 8.68
N LYS A 30 -23.74 19.25 7.69
CA LYS A 30 -23.72 17.80 7.90
C LYS A 30 -22.28 17.33 8.10
N LYS A 31 -22.06 16.42 9.06
CA LYS A 31 -20.79 15.71 9.23
C LYS A 31 -20.61 14.70 8.10
N ALA A 32 -19.38 14.51 7.66
CA ALA A 32 -18.98 13.54 6.66
C ALA A 32 -17.56 13.03 6.94
N ALA A 33 -17.24 11.90 6.34
CA ALA A 33 -15.90 11.36 6.33
C ALA A 33 -15.59 10.73 4.98
N VAL A 34 -14.32 10.79 4.57
CA VAL A 34 -13.77 9.98 3.48
C VAL A 34 -12.56 9.24 4.03
N VAL A 35 -12.44 7.97 3.67
CA VAL A 35 -11.40 7.07 4.17
C VAL A 35 -10.90 6.25 2.99
N GLU A 36 -9.59 6.23 2.79
CA GLU A 36 -8.92 5.42 1.76
C GLU A 36 -7.64 4.82 2.33
N TYR A 37 -7.13 3.78 1.66
CA TYR A 37 -5.81 3.21 1.94
C TYR A 37 -4.84 3.61 0.85
N ILE A 38 -3.69 4.17 1.22
CA ILE A 38 -2.55 4.39 0.32
C ILE A 38 -1.52 3.33 0.70
N GLY A 39 -1.29 2.36 -0.19
CA GLY A 39 -0.62 1.11 0.17
C GLY A 39 -1.33 0.42 1.34
N LEU A 40 -0.63 0.25 2.46
CA LEU A 40 -1.19 -0.29 3.72
C LEU A 40 -1.65 0.81 4.70
N THR A 41 -1.34 2.07 4.41
CA THR A 41 -1.58 3.20 5.31
C THR A 41 -3.01 3.68 5.19
N LYS A 42 -3.76 3.64 6.30
CA LYS A 42 -5.10 4.22 6.35
C LYS A 42 -5.03 5.73 6.48
N VAL A 43 -5.71 6.43 5.58
CA VAL A 43 -5.86 7.90 5.59
C VAL A 43 -7.34 8.26 5.69
N ALA A 44 -7.69 9.16 6.60
CA ALA A 44 -9.07 9.58 6.80
C ALA A 44 -9.20 11.09 6.97
N VAL A 45 -10.26 11.65 6.40
CA VAL A 45 -10.64 13.05 6.57
C VAL A 45 -12.03 13.10 7.22
N TYR A 46 -12.13 13.66 8.41
CA TYR A 46 -13.38 13.88 9.13
C TYR A 46 -13.71 15.36 9.14
N TYR A 47 -14.90 15.74 8.67
CA TYR A 47 -15.20 17.14 8.43
C TYR A 47 -16.71 17.43 8.47
N SER A 48 -17.07 18.71 8.67
CA SER A 48 -18.42 19.19 8.42
C SER A 48 -18.47 19.94 7.09
N ARG A 49 -19.53 19.70 6.32
CA ARG A 49 -19.71 20.18 4.95
C ARG A 49 -20.59 21.44 4.91
N PRO A 50 -20.05 22.67 4.88
CA PRO A 50 -20.86 23.85 4.63
C PRO A 50 -21.39 23.85 3.18
N GLY A 51 -22.56 24.44 2.99
CA GLY A 51 -23.18 24.65 1.68
C GLY A 51 -22.94 26.06 1.16
N VAL A 52 -22.84 26.23 -0.16
CA VAL A 52 -22.79 27.55 -0.80
C VAL A 52 -24.08 28.31 -0.52
N LYS A 53 -25.25 27.66 -0.70
CA LYS A 53 -26.57 28.21 -0.37
C LYS A 53 -26.84 29.57 -1.01
N GLY A 54 -26.58 29.72 -2.31
CA GLY A 54 -26.85 30.96 -3.06
C GLY A 54 -25.86 32.10 -2.80
N ARG A 55 -24.66 31.78 -2.28
CA ARG A 55 -23.57 32.73 -2.01
C ARG A 55 -22.41 32.61 -3.00
N GLU A 56 -22.71 32.23 -4.24
CA GLU A 56 -21.71 32.11 -5.30
C GLU A 56 -20.97 33.45 -5.50
N GLY A 57 -19.64 33.39 -5.59
CA GLY A 57 -18.74 34.54 -5.63
C GLY A 57 -18.54 35.23 -4.29
N LYS A 58 -19.14 34.75 -3.19
CA LYS A 58 -19.11 35.39 -1.86
C LYS A 58 -18.61 34.45 -0.75
N ILE A 59 -18.16 33.24 -1.09
CA ILE A 59 -17.59 32.32 -0.10
C ILE A 59 -16.21 32.76 0.34
N TYR A 60 -15.34 33.10 -0.61
CA TYR A 60 -13.95 33.48 -0.36
C TYR A 60 -13.73 35.00 -0.49
N GLY A 61 -12.68 35.51 0.16
CA GLY A 61 -12.27 36.91 0.02
C GLY A 61 -12.96 37.87 0.99
N LYS A 62 -12.81 39.18 0.76
CA LYS A 62 -13.24 40.21 1.71
C LYS A 62 -14.75 40.15 1.99
N GLY A 63 -15.12 39.94 3.25
CA GLY A 63 -16.52 39.83 3.68
C GLY A 63 -17.18 38.48 3.40
N GLY A 64 -16.43 37.50 2.88
CA GLY A 64 -16.89 36.13 2.69
C GLY A 64 -16.80 35.30 3.98
N LEU A 65 -17.29 34.06 3.90
CA LEU A 65 -17.17 33.08 4.99
C LEU A 65 -15.73 32.66 5.27
N VAL A 66 -14.90 32.71 4.23
CA VAL A 66 -13.50 32.36 4.23
C VAL A 66 -12.70 33.60 3.78
N PRO A 67 -12.42 34.53 4.70
CA PRO A 67 -11.81 35.79 4.34
C PRO A 67 -10.34 35.63 3.92
N TYR A 68 -9.94 36.36 2.87
CA TYR A 68 -8.53 36.60 2.58
C TYR A 68 -8.06 37.70 3.50
N ASN A 69 -7.28 37.34 4.51
CA ASN A 69 -6.94 38.27 5.57
C ASN A 69 -5.72 39.10 5.17
N GLY A 70 -5.94 40.37 4.83
CA GLY A 70 -4.90 41.34 4.43
C GLY A 70 -4.12 41.96 5.59
N GLY A 71 -3.87 41.23 6.69
CA GLY A 71 -3.11 41.75 7.84
C GLY A 71 -2.68 40.70 8.86
N THR A 72 -3.60 39.87 9.36
CA THR A 72 -3.27 38.70 10.21
C THR A 72 -4.12 37.52 9.76
N PRO A 73 -3.54 36.50 9.11
CA PRO A 73 -4.31 35.39 8.60
C PRO A 73 -4.87 34.53 9.72
N PHE A 74 -6.19 34.66 9.94
CA PHE A 74 -6.95 33.70 10.73
C PHE A 74 -7.09 32.39 9.93
N PRO A 75 -6.58 31.26 10.43
CA PRO A 75 -6.68 29.99 9.73
C PRO A 75 -8.13 29.54 9.65
N TRP A 76 -8.62 29.25 8.45
CA TRP A 76 -9.91 28.62 8.24
C TRP A 76 -9.79 27.12 8.51
N ARG A 77 -10.66 26.56 9.34
CA ARG A 77 -10.77 25.11 9.66
C ARG A 77 -11.09 24.18 8.48
N ALA A 78 -11.06 24.68 7.24
CA ALA A 78 -11.33 23.91 6.02
C ALA A 78 -12.62 23.08 6.09
N GLY A 79 -13.66 23.67 6.67
CA GLY A 79 -14.90 22.98 7.07
C GLY A 79 -15.82 23.91 7.86
N ALA A 80 -16.72 23.33 8.65
CA ALA A 80 -17.66 24.03 9.53
C ALA A 80 -17.72 23.40 10.93
N ASN A 81 -18.26 24.12 11.91
CA ASN A 81 -18.35 23.69 13.31
C ASN A 81 -16.97 23.37 13.91
N GLU A 82 -16.70 22.10 14.24
CA GLU A 82 -15.42 21.60 14.72
C GLU A 82 -14.32 21.61 13.65
N ASN A 83 -13.07 21.36 14.06
CA ASN A 83 -11.93 21.24 13.17
C ASN A 83 -12.20 20.14 12.13
N THR A 84 -11.78 20.36 10.88
CA THR A 84 -11.54 19.23 10.00
C THR A 84 -10.36 18.44 10.57
N VAL A 85 -10.48 17.12 10.66
CA VAL A 85 -9.43 16.25 11.21
C VAL A 85 -8.88 15.37 10.11
N MET A 86 -7.57 15.45 9.90
CA MET A 86 -6.80 14.56 9.04
C MET A 86 -6.19 13.48 9.93
N TYR A 87 -6.41 12.21 9.60
CA TYR A 87 -5.84 11.07 10.30
C TYR A 87 -4.97 10.25 9.36
N PHE A 88 -3.76 9.92 9.83
CA PHE A 88 -2.79 9.08 9.16
C PHE A 88 -2.38 7.96 10.12
N ALA A 89 -2.54 6.70 9.71
CA ALA A 89 -2.21 5.55 10.54
C ALA A 89 -0.69 5.31 10.68
N ASP A 90 0.07 5.73 9.69
CA ASP A 90 1.52 5.60 9.59
C ASP A 90 2.14 6.96 9.22
N ASP A 91 3.46 7.08 9.31
CA ASP A 91 4.18 8.28 8.89
C ASP A 91 3.96 8.52 7.39
N VAL A 92 3.70 9.77 7.01
CA VAL A 92 3.44 10.16 5.63
C VAL A 92 4.31 11.34 5.21
N THR A 93 4.25 11.67 3.92
CA THR A 93 4.71 12.96 3.42
C THR A 93 3.53 13.76 2.86
N ILE A 94 3.55 15.07 3.07
CA ILE A 94 2.60 16.01 2.47
C ILE A 94 3.37 16.90 1.50
N ASN A 95 3.10 16.74 0.20
CA ASN A 95 3.89 17.34 -0.89
C ASN A 95 5.40 17.11 -0.68
N GLY A 96 5.80 15.91 -0.26
CA GLY A 96 7.19 15.55 0.02
C GLY A 96 7.75 15.95 1.40
N ASN A 97 7.00 16.71 2.21
CA ASN A 97 7.43 17.08 3.57
C ASN A 97 6.96 16.02 4.58
N ALA A 98 7.86 15.53 5.43
CA ALA A 98 7.52 14.51 6.42
C ALA A 98 6.47 14.99 7.43
N LEU A 99 5.52 14.12 7.74
CA LEU A 99 4.51 14.28 8.78
C LEU A 99 4.32 12.95 9.51
N PRO A 100 4.63 12.87 10.82
CA PRO A 100 4.45 11.63 11.57
C PRO A 100 3.00 11.13 11.61
N ALA A 101 2.80 9.84 11.87
CA ALA A 101 1.50 9.24 12.10
C ALA A 101 0.72 9.99 13.19
N GLY A 102 -0.59 10.14 13.03
CA GLY A 102 -1.41 10.80 14.04
C GLY A 102 -2.69 11.43 13.51
N LYS A 103 -3.32 12.21 14.39
CA LYS A 103 -4.49 13.05 14.10
C LYS A 103 -4.06 14.50 14.11
N TYR A 104 -4.51 15.25 13.11
CA TYR A 104 -4.17 16.64 12.94
C TYR A 104 -5.42 17.48 12.69
N GLY A 105 -5.53 18.60 13.40
CA GLY A 105 -6.46 19.67 13.06
C GLY A 105 -6.01 20.32 11.76
N PHE A 106 -6.88 20.29 10.75
CA PHE A 106 -6.56 20.79 9.43
C PHE A 106 -7.11 22.20 9.26
N HIS A 107 -6.20 23.11 8.94
CA HIS A 107 -6.53 24.49 8.66
C HIS A 107 -5.90 24.94 7.35
N ILE A 108 -6.48 25.98 6.77
CA ILE A 108 -6.01 26.63 5.55
C ILE A 108 -5.98 28.12 5.81
N ILE A 109 -4.86 28.76 5.51
CA ILE A 109 -4.78 30.21 5.33
C ILE A 109 -4.97 30.49 3.83
N PRO A 110 -6.14 30.99 3.42
CA PRO A 110 -6.41 31.28 2.02
C PRO A 110 -5.86 32.66 1.65
N SER A 111 -5.30 32.75 0.44
CA SER A 111 -5.00 34.01 -0.24
C SER A 111 -5.50 33.97 -1.69
N GLU A 112 -5.25 35.01 -2.48
CA GLU A 112 -5.66 35.05 -3.88
C GLU A 112 -4.97 33.99 -4.74
N ASN A 113 -3.67 33.77 -4.52
CA ASN A 113 -2.82 32.98 -5.43
C ASN A 113 -2.17 31.75 -4.78
N GLU A 114 -2.03 31.74 -3.45
CA GLU A 114 -1.35 30.69 -2.72
C GLU A 114 -2.05 30.43 -1.39
N TRP A 115 -2.36 29.19 -1.09
CA TRP A 115 -2.99 28.80 0.16
C TRP A 115 -1.98 28.05 1.00
N THR A 116 -1.92 28.35 2.29
CA THR A 116 -1.07 27.60 3.23
C THR A 116 -1.93 26.59 3.97
N LEU A 117 -1.69 25.31 3.70
CA LEU A 117 -2.22 24.19 4.45
C LEU A 117 -1.47 24.07 5.78
N ILE A 118 -2.21 23.78 6.85
CA ILE A 118 -1.67 23.66 8.19
C ILE A 118 -2.20 22.37 8.81
N PHE A 119 -1.28 21.56 9.34
CA PHE A 119 -1.56 20.36 10.11
C PHE A 119 -1.18 20.65 11.57
N SER A 120 -2.16 21.00 12.40
CA SER A 120 -1.98 21.31 13.81
C SER A 120 -2.15 20.06 14.67
N LYS A 121 -1.37 19.95 15.76
CA LYS A 121 -1.55 18.90 16.76
C LYS A 121 -2.87 19.06 17.54
N ASP A 122 -3.48 20.26 17.52
CA ASP A 122 -4.78 20.52 18.15
C ASP A 122 -5.93 20.10 17.23
N HIS A 123 -6.43 18.87 17.40
CA HIS A 123 -7.45 18.29 16.50
C HIS A 123 -8.88 18.27 17.07
N ASP A 124 -9.08 18.53 18.37
CA ASP A 124 -10.39 18.41 19.05
C ASP A 124 -11.08 19.75 19.35
N SER A 125 -10.57 20.85 18.80
CA SER A 125 -11.08 22.19 19.10
C SER A 125 -12.41 22.50 18.40
N TRP A 126 -13.09 23.55 18.86
CA TRP A 126 -14.20 24.14 18.11
C TRP A 126 -13.65 25.13 17.08
N GLY A 127 -13.60 24.70 15.84
CA GLY A 127 -13.27 25.51 14.70
C GLY A 127 -11.82 25.99 14.67
N SER A 128 -11.57 27.31 14.67
CA SER A 128 -10.20 27.83 14.71
C SER A 128 -9.97 28.83 15.84
N PHE A 129 -10.91 28.95 16.79
CA PHE A 129 -10.84 29.98 17.84
C PHE A 129 -9.73 29.74 18.86
N PHE A 130 -9.35 28.47 19.04
CA PHE A 130 -8.28 28.02 19.93
C PHE A 130 -7.03 27.59 19.15
N TYR A 131 -6.93 28.00 17.88
CA TYR A 131 -5.77 27.68 17.07
C TYR A 131 -4.51 28.35 17.65
N ASN A 132 -3.46 27.56 17.83
CA ASN A 132 -2.13 28.03 18.21
C ASN A 132 -1.09 27.60 17.16
N ALA A 133 -0.37 28.57 16.59
CA ALA A 133 0.66 28.33 15.59
C ALA A 133 1.85 27.52 16.14
N ASP A 134 2.13 27.60 17.45
CA ASP A 134 3.21 26.83 18.09
C ASP A 134 2.90 25.32 18.09
N ASN A 135 1.64 24.94 17.88
CA ASN A 135 1.19 23.55 17.80
C ASN A 135 1.14 23.01 16.36
N ASP A 136 1.58 23.79 15.37
CA ASP A 136 1.69 23.31 13.99
C ASP A 136 2.75 22.22 13.87
N ALA A 137 2.36 21.06 13.35
CA ALA A 137 3.28 20.00 12.97
C ALA A 137 3.87 20.24 11.58
N LEU A 138 3.07 20.82 10.67
CA LEU A 138 3.50 21.08 9.30
C LEU A 138 2.71 22.22 8.66
N ARG A 139 3.39 23.00 7.82
CA ARG A 139 2.79 23.96 6.88
C ARG A 139 3.25 23.67 5.46
N VAL A 140 2.32 23.70 4.52
CA VAL A 140 2.62 23.45 3.10
C VAL A 140 1.86 24.45 2.24
N ASN A 141 2.55 25.09 1.31
CA ASN A 141 1.91 25.97 0.34
C ASN A 141 1.40 25.20 -0.87
N VAL A 142 0.23 25.58 -1.35
CA VAL A 142 -0.45 24.99 -2.51
C VAL A 142 -1.14 26.08 -3.31
N LYS A 143 -1.35 25.83 -4.60
CA LYS A 143 -2.06 26.75 -5.47
C LYS A 143 -3.54 26.37 -5.55
N PRO A 144 -4.49 27.26 -5.23
CA PRO A 144 -5.89 27.01 -5.48
C PRO A 144 -6.19 27.06 -6.98
N GLU A 145 -7.11 26.21 -7.43
CA GLU A 145 -7.56 26.13 -8.81
C GLU A 145 -9.06 26.40 -8.90
N SER A 146 -9.51 26.79 -10.09
CA SER A 146 -10.95 26.89 -10.36
C SER A 146 -11.53 25.51 -10.66
N CYS A 147 -12.75 25.26 -10.20
CA CYS A 147 -13.50 24.05 -10.51
C CYS A 147 -14.97 24.36 -10.81
N GLU A 148 -15.70 23.35 -11.28
CA GLU A 148 -17.16 23.40 -11.40
C GLU A 148 -17.81 23.67 -10.03
N LEU A 149 -19.00 24.27 -10.07
CA LEU A 149 -19.74 24.64 -8.86
C LEU A 149 -20.00 23.41 -7.97
N THR A 150 -19.45 23.42 -6.77
CA THR A 150 -19.59 22.40 -5.74
C THR A 150 -20.39 22.95 -4.57
N GLU A 151 -21.67 22.59 -4.48
CA GLU A 151 -22.60 23.12 -3.46
C GLU A 151 -22.13 22.82 -2.03
N TRP A 152 -21.78 21.56 -1.75
CA TRP A 152 -21.36 21.12 -0.42
C TRP A 152 -19.86 20.84 -0.42
N LEU A 153 -19.11 21.53 0.43
CA LEU A 153 -17.68 21.28 0.61
C LEU A 153 -17.41 19.78 0.71
N SER A 154 -16.47 19.27 -0.08
CA SER A 154 -16.14 17.84 -0.14
C SER A 154 -14.64 17.62 -0.12
N TYR A 155 -14.23 16.46 0.39
CA TYR A 155 -12.90 15.90 0.18
C TYR A 155 -13.03 14.61 -0.63
N ASP A 156 -12.10 14.40 -1.56
CA ASP A 156 -11.98 13.18 -2.33
C ASP A 156 -10.50 12.83 -2.57
N PHE A 157 -10.20 11.54 -2.72
CA PHE A 157 -8.88 11.06 -3.10
C PHE A 157 -8.82 10.90 -4.63
N VAL A 158 -7.77 11.41 -5.25
CA VAL A 158 -7.55 11.33 -6.70
C VAL A 158 -6.09 10.98 -7.01
N ASN A 159 -5.80 10.60 -8.26
CA ASN A 159 -4.44 10.28 -8.72
C ASN A 159 -3.74 9.22 -7.86
N GLN A 160 -4.49 8.22 -7.39
CA GLN A 160 -4.00 7.20 -6.49
C GLN A 160 -3.04 6.24 -7.20
N THR A 161 -1.92 5.98 -6.55
CA THR A 161 -0.91 4.97 -6.88
C THR A 161 -0.74 4.04 -5.68
N ASP A 162 0.16 3.06 -5.78
CA ASP A 162 0.49 2.19 -4.66
C ASP A 162 1.15 2.96 -3.49
N GLU A 163 1.80 4.09 -3.77
CA GLU A 163 2.62 4.84 -2.79
C GLU A 163 2.12 6.27 -2.53
N SER A 164 1.09 6.74 -3.24
CA SER A 164 0.60 8.11 -3.08
C SER A 164 -0.87 8.30 -3.48
N ALA A 165 -1.50 9.34 -2.97
CA ALA A 165 -2.75 9.87 -3.50
C ALA A 165 -2.85 11.37 -3.24
N ASP A 166 -3.57 12.10 -4.09
CA ASP A 166 -3.90 13.49 -3.83
C ASP A 166 -5.20 13.59 -3.03
N ILE A 167 -5.18 14.30 -1.91
CA ILE A 167 -6.40 14.72 -1.21
C ILE A 167 -6.83 16.05 -1.81
N ARG A 168 -8.03 16.08 -2.37
CA ARG A 168 -8.61 17.27 -2.99
C ARG A 168 -9.80 17.78 -2.18
N LEU A 169 -9.72 19.05 -1.77
CA LEU A 169 -10.85 19.82 -1.24
C LEU A 169 -11.53 20.56 -2.39
N ARG A 170 -12.87 20.46 -2.48
CA ARG A 170 -13.69 21.26 -3.40
C ARG A 170 -14.81 21.96 -2.66
N TRP A 171 -14.99 23.26 -2.92
CA TRP A 171 -16.15 24.01 -2.45
C TRP A 171 -16.38 25.27 -3.27
N GLU A 172 -17.64 25.53 -3.61
CA GLU A 172 -18.02 26.58 -4.56
C GLU A 172 -17.30 26.37 -5.90
N LYS A 173 -16.52 27.34 -6.39
CA LYS A 173 -15.78 27.23 -7.65
C LYS A 173 -14.27 27.14 -7.42
N LYS A 174 -13.86 26.73 -6.22
CA LYS A 174 -12.46 26.57 -5.84
C LYS A 174 -12.18 25.13 -5.44
N GLN A 175 -11.03 24.65 -5.90
CA GLN A 175 -10.45 23.40 -5.45
C GLN A 175 -9.00 23.62 -5.01
N VAL A 176 -8.54 22.77 -4.12
CA VAL A 176 -7.14 22.71 -3.71
C VAL A 176 -6.78 21.27 -3.44
N SER A 177 -5.61 20.84 -3.90
CA SER A 177 -5.12 19.48 -3.76
C SER A 177 -3.73 19.47 -3.12
N PHE A 178 -3.43 18.40 -2.39
CA PHE A 178 -2.08 18.10 -1.93
C PHE A 178 -1.85 16.59 -1.96
N THR A 179 -0.62 16.19 -2.26
CA THR A 179 -0.21 14.80 -2.36
C THR A 179 0.16 14.27 -0.98
N VAL A 180 -0.44 13.14 -0.61
CA VAL A 180 -0.02 12.31 0.51
C VAL A 180 0.80 11.16 -0.06
N GLY A 181 2.08 11.07 0.30
CA GLY A 181 2.97 9.97 -0.04
C GLY A 181 3.24 9.07 1.17
N VAL A 182 3.42 7.77 0.95
CA VAL A 182 3.71 6.79 2.00
C VAL A 182 4.92 5.95 1.62
N ASP A 183 5.77 5.61 2.60
CA ASP A 183 6.83 4.62 2.39
C ASP A 183 6.26 3.22 2.60
N VAL A 184 5.72 2.63 1.53
CA VAL A 184 5.12 1.28 1.57
C VAL A 184 6.11 0.26 2.09
N HIS A 185 7.41 0.42 1.78
CA HIS A 185 8.42 -0.50 2.23
C HIS A 185 8.65 -0.41 3.75
N ALA A 186 8.81 0.81 4.27
CA ALA A 186 8.97 1.02 5.70
C ALA A 186 7.75 0.52 6.49
N VAL A 187 6.53 0.83 6.03
CA VAL A 187 5.29 0.36 6.67
C VAL A 187 5.19 -1.17 6.65
N THR A 188 5.51 -1.79 5.51
CA THR A 188 5.50 -3.25 5.39
C THR A 188 6.54 -3.90 6.31
N MET A 189 7.76 -3.35 6.37
CA MET A 189 8.82 -3.85 7.24
C MET A 189 8.46 -3.72 8.72
N ALA A 190 7.89 -2.59 9.15
CA ALA A 190 7.41 -2.40 10.50
C ALA A 190 6.29 -3.42 10.85
N GLY A 191 5.39 -3.68 9.91
CA GLY A 191 4.34 -4.69 10.04
C GLY A 191 4.90 -6.11 10.18
N ILE A 192 5.86 -6.48 9.33
CA ILE A 192 6.57 -7.77 9.38
C ILE A 192 7.27 -7.93 10.73
N GLU A 193 8.07 -6.95 11.16
CA GLU A 193 8.81 -7.01 12.42
C GLU A 193 7.87 -7.13 13.62
N LYS A 194 6.78 -6.37 13.62
CA LYS A 194 5.75 -6.46 14.65
C LYS A 194 5.08 -7.83 14.70
N SER A 195 4.74 -8.40 13.54
CA SER A 195 4.17 -9.75 13.45
C SER A 195 5.16 -10.80 13.98
N LEU A 196 6.44 -10.71 13.61
CA LEU A 196 7.50 -11.62 14.06
C LEU A 196 7.86 -11.50 15.55
N MET A 197 7.43 -10.45 16.25
CA MET A 197 7.49 -10.37 17.72
C MET A 197 6.34 -11.13 18.41
N GLY A 198 5.31 -11.52 17.66
CA GLY A 198 4.15 -12.28 18.14
C GLY A 198 4.23 -13.77 17.79
N LEU A 199 3.06 -14.40 17.61
CA LEU A 199 2.96 -15.84 17.30
C LEU A 199 3.69 -16.23 16.01
N ASP A 200 3.74 -15.33 15.03
CA ASP A 200 4.46 -15.57 13.78
C ASP A 200 5.98 -15.70 13.98
N GLY A 201 6.52 -15.17 15.08
CA GLY A 201 7.92 -15.34 15.48
C GLY A 201 8.31 -16.78 15.83
N PHE A 202 7.32 -17.65 16.07
CA PHE A 202 7.53 -19.08 16.29
C PHE A 202 7.29 -19.92 15.03
N ASN A 203 6.96 -19.28 13.89
CA ASN A 203 6.69 -19.94 12.63
C ASN A 203 7.81 -19.65 11.60
N PRO A 204 8.67 -20.64 11.27
CA PRO A 204 9.71 -20.52 10.26
C PRO A 204 9.23 -20.05 8.89
N ARG A 205 7.97 -20.36 8.53
CA ARG A 205 7.38 -19.91 7.26
C ARG A 205 7.18 -18.40 7.23
N SER A 206 6.95 -17.76 8.37
CA SER A 206 6.84 -16.30 8.47
C SER A 206 8.18 -15.63 8.18
N TYR A 207 9.30 -16.22 8.64
CA TYR A 207 10.64 -15.76 8.28
C TYR A 207 10.96 -15.98 6.79
N ALA A 208 10.54 -17.10 6.20
CA ALA A 208 10.69 -17.32 4.76
C ALA A 208 9.93 -16.27 3.94
N ALA A 209 8.68 -15.95 4.33
CA ALA A 209 7.88 -14.91 3.69
C ALA A 209 8.52 -13.52 3.83
N ALA A 210 9.02 -13.19 5.02
CA ALA A 210 9.72 -11.93 5.27
C ALA A 210 11.00 -11.78 4.43
N ALA A 211 11.82 -12.84 4.35
CA ALA A 211 13.01 -12.87 3.50
C ALA A 211 12.66 -12.72 2.01
N GLN A 212 11.59 -13.38 1.56
CA GLN A 212 11.12 -13.28 0.18
C GLN A 212 10.60 -11.88 -0.17
N TYR A 213 9.93 -11.21 0.77
CA TYR A 213 9.52 -9.83 0.61
C TYR A 213 10.73 -8.91 0.40
N CYS A 214 11.72 -8.94 1.31
CA CYS A 214 12.94 -8.14 1.17
C CYS A 214 13.69 -8.42 -0.14
N LEU A 215 13.76 -9.70 -0.55
CA LEU A 215 14.34 -10.08 -1.83
C LEU A 215 13.59 -9.46 -3.03
N SER A 216 12.26 -9.47 -3.01
CA SER A 216 11.44 -8.88 -4.07
C SER A 216 11.52 -7.35 -4.11
N ALA A 217 11.60 -6.70 -2.95
CA ALA A 217 11.77 -5.26 -2.81
C ALA A 217 13.20 -4.80 -3.14
N ASP A 218 14.15 -5.74 -3.26
CA ASP A 218 15.59 -5.50 -3.39
C ASP A 218 16.16 -4.55 -2.32
N LYS A 219 15.65 -4.70 -1.10
CA LYS A 219 15.97 -3.86 0.07
C LYS A 219 16.21 -4.76 1.28
N ASP A 220 16.93 -4.22 2.27
CA ASP A 220 17.20 -4.90 3.54
C ASP A 220 17.80 -6.31 3.42
N LEU A 221 18.68 -6.54 2.42
CA LEU A 221 19.24 -7.87 2.14
C LEU A 221 19.95 -8.53 3.33
N ASN A 222 20.50 -7.74 4.27
CA ASN A 222 21.05 -8.28 5.51
C ASN A 222 19.96 -8.88 6.42
N LYS A 223 18.81 -8.21 6.58
CA LYS A 223 17.66 -8.77 7.31
C LYS A 223 17.06 -9.95 6.54
N ALA A 224 16.96 -9.83 5.22
CA ALA A 224 16.50 -10.90 4.34
C ALA A 224 17.32 -12.18 4.56
N LEU A 225 18.66 -12.07 4.60
CA LEU A 225 19.55 -13.20 4.85
C LEU A 225 19.35 -13.79 6.24
N ALA A 226 19.28 -12.94 7.29
CA ALA A 226 19.06 -13.41 8.65
C ALA A 226 17.72 -14.16 8.82
N TRP A 227 16.64 -13.65 8.22
CA TRP A 227 15.34 -14.33 8.20
C TRP A 227 15.35 -15.58 7.32
N SER A 228 16.07 -15.56 6.20
CA SER A 228 16.26 -16.74 5.37
C SER A 228 16.99 -17.85 6.13
N ASP A 229 18.05 -17.53 6.88
CA ASP A 229 18.80 -18.49 7.70
C ASP A 229 17.91 -19.05 8.82
N LYS A 230 17.11 -18.19 9.48
CA LYS A 230 16.14 -18.64 10.49
C LYS A 230 15.06 -19.57 9.92
N SER A 231 14.62 -19.33 8.68
CA SER A 231 13.60 -20.16 8.03
C SER A 231 14.05 -21.60 7.74
N ILE A 232 15.36 -21.83 7.67
CA ILE A 232 15.96 -23.16 7.40
C ILE A 232 16.62 -23.79 8.62
N ASP A 233 16.72 -23.07 9.74
CA ASP A 233 17.34 -23.54 10.97
C ASP A 233 16.44 -24.57 11.68
N PRO A 234 16.85 -25.85 11.77
CA PRO A 234 16.04 -26.88 12.42
C PRO A 234 15.81 -26.60 13.92
N ASN A 235 16.70 -25.86 14.59
CA ASN A 235 16.50 -25.50 16.00
C ASN A 235 15.34 -24.52 16.19
N SER A 236 15.03 -23.75 15.15
CA SER A 236 13.87 -22.87 15.09
C SER A 236 12.62 -23.55 14.50
N GLY A 237 12.68 -24.86 14.23
CA GLY A 237 11.64 -25.61 13.51
C GLY A 237 11.67 -25.44 11.99
N GLY A 238 12.69 -24.74 11.47
CA GLY A 238 12.87 -24.47 10.05
C GLY A 238 13.25 -25.71 9.25
N GLN A 239 13.01 -25.64 7.94
CA GLN A 239 13.29 -26.74 7.03
C GLN A 239 13.92 -26.24 5.74
N LYS A 240 15.00 -26.92 5.34
CA LYS A 240 15.54 -26.76 3.99
C LYS A 240 14.58 -27.36 2.98
N THR A 241 14.10 -26.52 2.07
CA THR A 241 13.31 -26.89 0.90
C THR A 241 13.90 -26.20 -0.33
N PHE A 242 13.47 -26.60 -1.52
CA PHE A 242 13.82 -25.89 -2.75
C PHE A 242 13.53 -24.39 -2.65
N GLN A 243 12.34 -24.03 -2.15
CA GLN A 243 11.91 -22.64 -2.04
C GLN A 243 12.81 -21.83 -1.10
N THR A 244 13.04 -22.31 0.13
CA THR A 244 13.84 -21.58 1.12
C THR A 244 15.30 -21.44 0.68
N LEU A 245 15.87 -22.48 0.05
CA LEU A 245 17.25 -22.45 -0.42
C LEU A 245 17.43 -21.61 -1.68
N SER A 246 16.46 -21.59 -2.59
CA SER A 246 16.49 -20.73 -3.77
C SER A 246 16.30 -19.25 -3.42
N THR A 247 15.47 -18.91 -2.43
CA THR A 247 15.40 -17.55 -1.86
C THR A 247 16.74 -17.17 -1.23
N ARG A 248 17.33 -18.05 -0.39
CA ARG A 248 18.64 -17.84 0.23
C ARG A 248 19.74 -17.59 -0.79
N TYR A 249 19.81 -18.42 -1.84
CA TYR A 249 20.74 -18.25 -2.94
C TYR A 249 20.61 -16.87 -3.59
N GLN A 250 19.38 -16.45 -3.94
CA GLN A 250 19.16 -15.17 -4.62
C GLN A 250 19.54 -13.97 -3.75
N ILE A 251 19.30 -14.04 -2.44
CA ILE A 251 19.75 -13.02 -1.48
C ILE A 251 21.28 -12.96 -1.47
N LEU A 252 21.95 -14.10 -1.30
CA LEU A 252 23.42 -14.18 -1.27
C LEU A 252 24.06 -13.70 -2.57
N ASP A 253 23.47 -14.04 -3.71
CA ASP A 253 23.91 -13.62 -5.04
C ASP A 253 23.85 -12.09 -5.18
N LYS A 254 22.72 -11.47 -4.81
CA LYS A 254 22.56 -10.00 -4.77
C LYS A 254 23.52 -9.31 -3.81
N MET A 255 23.90 -9.99 -2.72
CA MET A 255 24.90 -9.50 -1.76
C MET A 255 26.36 -9.71 -2.22
N GLY A 256 26.60 -10.36 -3.37
CA GLY A 256 27.95 -10.68 -3.84
C GLY A 256 28.65 -11.80 -3.06
N LYS A 257 27.92 -12.55 -2.23
CA LYS A 257 28.43 -13.65 -1.40
C LYS A 257 28.57 -14.94 -2.21
N THR A 258 29.51 -14.95 -3.16
CA THR A 258 29.58 -15.96 -4.23
C THR A 258 29.78 -17.40 -3.72
N ALA A 259 30.58 -17.60 -2.67
CA ALA A 259 30.84 -18.94 -2.15
C ALA A 259 29.58 -19.54 -1.49
N GLU A 260 28.93 -18.76 -0.62
CA GLU A 260 27.69 -19.18 0.04
C GLU A 260 26.54 -19.32 -0.95
N ALA A 261 26.45 -18.42 -1.93
CA ALA A 261 25.45 -18.48 -3.00
C ALA A 261 25.59 -19.78 -3.80
N LYS A 262 26.80 -20.18 -4.19
CA LYS A 262 27.04 -21.45 -4.89
C LYS A 262 26.61 -22.67 -4.07
N THR A 263 26.91 -22.67 -2.77
CA THR A 263 26.47 -23.76 -1.87
C THR A 263 24.94 -23.80 -1.78
N ALA A 264 24.28 -22.67 -1.53
CA ALA A 264 22.82 -22.58 -1.44
C ALA A 264 22.15 -23.00 -2.75
N MET A 265 22.71 -22.58 -3.89
CA MET A 265 22.23 -22.97 -5.22
C MET A 265 22.32 -24.48 -5.43
N LYS A 266 23.45 -25.09 -5.09
CA LYS A 266 23.64 -26.55 -5.20
C LYS A 266 22.61 -27.29 -4.36
N GLU A 267 22.47 -26.92 -3.08
CA GLU A 267 21.49 -27.55 -2.19
C GLU A 267 20.06 -27.37 -2.71
N ALA A 268 19.70 -26.17 -3.21
CA ALA A 268 18.39 -25.93 -3.80
C ALA A 268 18.17 -26.86 -4.99
N LEU A 269 19.09 -26.90 -5.94
CA LEU A 269 18.98 -27.78 -7.11
C LEU A 269 18.87 -29.26 -6.72
N ASP A 270 19.59 -29.72 -5.70
CA ASP A 270 19.51 -31.10 -5.21
C ASP A 270 18.13 -31.46 -4.64
N MET A 271 17.37 -30.49 -4.12
CA MET A 271 16.02 -30.68 -3.58
C MET A 271 14.87 -30.42 -4.56
N GLY A 272 15.13 -29.74 -5.68
CA GLY A 272 14.08 -29.30 -6.59
C GLY A 272 13.41 -30.44 -7.34
N ASN A 273 12.08 -30.43 -7.38
CA ASN A 273 11.31 -31.29 -8.27
C ASN A 273 11.32 -30.77 -9.73
N MET A 274 10.80 -31.57 -10.66
CA MET A 274 10.77 -31.23 -12.09
C MET A 274 10.19 -29.84 -12.39
N GLY A 275 9.08 -29.48 -11.76
CA GLY A 275 8.40 -28.20 -11.96
C GLY A 275 9.20 -27.04 -11.39
N GLU A 276 9.66 -27.18 -10.14
CA GLU A 276 10.48 -26.19 -9.44
C GLU A 276 11.74 -25.84 -10.22
N LEU A 277 12.51 -26.87 -10.65
CA LEU A 277 13.71 -26.70 -11.46
C LEU A 277 13.40 -26.01 -12.79
N HIS A 278 12.28 -26.38 -13.43
CA HIS A 278 11.86 -25.76 -14.69
C HIS A 278 11.57 -24.27 -14.52
N PHE A 279 10.76 -23.87 -13.55
CA PHE A 279 10.42 -22.46 -13.32
C PHE A 279 11.62 -21.65 -12.84
N PHE A 280 12.48 -22.25 -12.03
CA PHE A 280 13.68 -21.58 -11.57
C PHE A 280 14.66 -21.33 -12.72
N ALA A 281 14.90 -22.31 -13.60
CA ALA A 281 15.67 -22.11 -14.83
C ALA A 281 15.07 -21.00 -15.72
N ARG A 282 13.75 -20.92 -15.84
CA ARG A 282 13.09 -19.82 -16.58
C ARG A 282 13.39 -18.44 -15.99
N SER A 283 13.50 -18.33 -14.66
CA SER A 283 13.87 -17.06 -14.02
C SER A 283 15.26 -16.57 -14.45
N PHE A 284 16.21 -17.48 -14.70
CA PHE A 284 17.54 -17.14 -15.20
C PHE A 284 17.51 -16.60 -16.63
N ILE A 285 16.62 -17.12 -17.50
CA ILE A 285 16.44 -16.53 -18.85
C ILE A 285 15.96 -15.08 -18.73
N GLN A 286 14.97 -14.81 -17.86
CA GLN A 286 14.43 -13.47 -17.65
C GLN A 286 15.48 -12.50 -17.11
N LYS A 287 16.42 -13.00 -16.29
CA LYS A 287 17.55 -12.23 -15.75
C LYS A 287 18.72 -12.07 -16.75
N GLY A 288 18.59 -12.55 -17.99
CA GLY A 288 19.67 -12.47 -18.98
C GLY A 288 20.83 -13.45 -18.72
N GLN A 289 20.57 -14.56 -18.02
CA GLN A 289 21.55 -15.59 -17.67
C GLN A 289 21.21 -16.94 -18.36
N PRO A 290 21.20 -17.00 -19.71
CA PRO A 290 20.69 -18.14 -20.46
C PRO A 290 21.55 -19.41 -20.28
N GLU A 291 22.86 -19.28 -20.08
CA GLU A 291 23.76 -20.42 -19.84
C GLU A 291 23.43 -21.15 -18.53
N MET A 292 23.15 -20.40 -17.47
CA MET A 292 22.76 -20.97 -16.18
C MET A 292 21.39 -21.64 -16.28
N ALA A 293 20.44 -21.02 -16.99
CA ALA A 293 19.16 -21.65 -17.29
C ALA A 293 19.33 -22.97 -18.04
N MET A 294 20.16 -22.99 -19.09
CA MET A 294 20.41 -24.19 -19.88
C MET A 294 21.03 -25.31 -19.05
N LYS A 295 21.96 -24.98 -18.16
CA LYS A 295 22.55 -25.96 -17.23
C LYS A 295 21.48 -26.62 -16.35
N ILE A 296 20.55 -25.84 -15.80
CA ILE A 296 19.47 -26.36 -14.95
C ILE A 296 18.47 -27.18 -15.77
N PHE A 297 18.12 -26.77 -17.00
CA PHE A 297 17.26 -27.55 -17.88
C PHE A 297 17.86 -28.90 -18.26
N LYS A 298 19.16 -28.96 -18.58
CA LYS A 298 19.87 -30.22 -18.83
C LYS A 298 19.81 -31.14 -17.62
N MET A 299 20.17 -30.62 -16.44
CA MET A 299 20.07 -31.37 -15.19
C MET A 299 18.64 -31.88 -14.94
N ASN A 300 17.62 -31.06 -15.20
CA ASN A 300 16.22 -31.45 -15.03
C ASN A 300 15.81 -32.58 -15.99
N LYS A 301 16.26 -32.53 -17.26
CA LYS A 301 16.02 -33.61 -18.24
C LYS A 301 16.77 -34.89 -17.86
N GLU A 302 17.99 -34.79 -17.37
CA GLU A 302 18.77 -35.94 -16.89
C GLU A 302 18.11 -36.64 -15.70
N ARG A 303 17.49 -35.88 -14.79
CA ARG A 303 16.77 -36.42 -13.62
C ARG A 303 15.39 -36.98 -13.96
N HIS A 304 14.79 -36.55 -15.07
CA HIS A 304 13.46 -36.98 -15.51
C HIS A 304 13.52 -37.40 -16.99
N PRO A 305 14.28 -38.46 -17.33
CA PRO A 305 14.51 -38.86 -18.72
C PRO A 305 13.20 -39.23 -19.44
N ASP A 306 12.24 -39.79 -18.72
CA ASP A 306 10.96 -40.26 -19.26
C ASP A 306 9.95 -39.15 -19.53
N ASP A 307 10.12 -37.96 -18.93
CA ASP A 307 9.22 -36.84 -19.18
C ASP A 307 9.36 -36.33 -20.63
N GLN A 308 8.24 -36.33 -21.35
CA GLN A 308 8.18 -35.95 -22.77
C GLN A 308 7.67 -34.52 -22.98
N PHE A 309 7.35 -33.79 -21.91
CA PHE A 309 6.76 -32.47 -22.04
C PHE A 309 7.52 -31.39 -21.26
N THR A 310 7.51 -31.42 -19.93
CA THR A 310 8.00 -30.29 -19.10
C THR A 310 9.50 -30.03 -19.29
N THR A 311 10.30 -31.07 -19.24
CA THR A 311 11.75 -31.04 -19.47
C THR A 311 12.09 -30.77 -20.92
N VAL A 312 11.28 -31.24 -21.87
CA VAL A 312 11.44 -30.97 -23.31
C VAL A 312 11.17 -29.50 -23.62
N VAL A 313 10.12 -28.91 -23.05
CA VAL A 313 9.86 -27.45 -23.10
C VAL A 313 11.03 -26.69 -22.48
N GLY A 314 11.60 -27.21 -21.37
CA GLY A 314 12.79 -26.64 -20.75
C GLY A 314 13.98 -26.60 -21.70
N MET A 315 14.30 -27.73 -22.32
CA MET A 315 15.36 -27.83 -23.34
C MET A 315 15.09 -26.91 -24.53
N ALA A 316 13.86 -26.81 -25.01
CA ALA A 316 13.49 -25.91 -26.10
C ALA A 316 13.75 -24.44 -25.74
N ARG A 317 13.29 -24.01 -24.56
CA ARG A 317 13.48 -22.64 -24.06
C ARG A 317 14.95 -22.32 -23.81
N GLY A 318 15.70 -23.26 -23.22
CA GLY A 318 17.13 -23.10 -22.99
C GLY A 318 17.90 -22.92 -24.29
N ASN A 319 17.71 -23.82 -25.27
CA ASN A 319 18.34 -23.70 -26.60
C ASN A 319 17.96 -22.39 -27.30
N MET A 320 16.69 -21.99 -27.24
CA MET A 320 16.24 -20.71 -27.81
C MET A 320 16.96 -19.52 -27.16
N ALA A 321 17.17 -19.56 -25.85
CA ALA A 321 17.78 -18.47 -25.10
C ALA A 321 19.29 -18.32 -25.35
N ILE A 322 19.99 -19.42 -25.69
CA ILE A 322 21.42 -19.40 -26.08
C ILE A 322 21.63 -19.24 -27.59
N GLY A 323 20.57 -19.06 -28.39
CA GLY A 323 20.66 -18.85 -29.84
C GLY A 323 20.69 -20.11 -30.69
N GLU A 324 20.54 -21.30 -30.10
CA GLU A 324 20.49 -22.59 -30.78
C GLU A 324 19.09 -22.87 -31.37
N TYR A 325 18.65 -21.99 -32.28
CA TYR A 325 17.27 -21.95 -32.76
C TYR A 325 16.82 -23.22 -33.49
N ASN A 326 17.72 -23.88 -34.25
CA ASN A 326 17.41 -25.16 -34.90
C ASN A 326 17.11 -26.27 -33.87
N THR A 327 17.90 -26.33 -32.81
CA THR A 327 17.72 -27.30 -31.72
C THR A 327 16.49 -26.96 -30.87
N ALA A 328 16.23 -25.68 -30.66
CA ALA A 328 15.04 -25.21 -29.98
C ALA A 328 13.75 -25.59 -30.72
N ALA A 329 13.72 -25.38 -32.05
CA ALA A 329 12.58 -25.72 -32.90
C ALA A 329 12.23 -27.21 -32.81
N LYS A 330 13.23 -28.10 -32.88
CA LYS A 330 13.05 -29.55 -32.73
C LYS A 330 12.39 -29.90 -31.40
N HIS A 331 12.90 -29.37 -30.29
CA HIS A 331 12.31 -29.63 -28.97
C HIS A 331 10.92 -29.02 -28.81
N PHE A 332 10.63 -27.84 -29.38
CA PHE A 332 9.27 -27.28 -29.34
C PHE A 332 8.26 -28.13 -30.11
N LYS A 333 8.65 -28.73 -31.24
CA LYS A 333 7.81 -29.70 -31.97
C LYS A 333 7.52 -30.94 -31.13
N MET A 334 8.56 -31.54 -30.53
CA MET A 334 8.39 -32.68 -29.60
C MET A 334 7.48 -32.34 -28.41
N ALA A 335 7.62 -31.13 -27.85
CA ALA A 335 6.75 -30.66 -26.78
C ALA A 335 5.30 -30.48 -27.25
N ALA A 336 5.07 -30.03 -28.50
CA ALA A 336 3.72 -29.87 -29.05
C ALA A 336 2.98 -31.21 -29.18
N GLU A 337 3.70 -32.29 -29.55
CA GLU A 337 3.15 -33.65 -29.66
C GLU A 337 2.69 -34.21 -28.31
N ASN A 338 3.33 -33.80 -27.21
CA ASN A 338 3.07 -34.28 -25.86
C ASN A 338 2.37 -33.23 -24.99
N ALA A 339 1.84 -32.17 -25.59
CA ALA A 339 1.25 -31.06 -24.87
C ALA A 339 -0.12 -31.39 -24.26
N PRO A 340 -0.49 -30.79 -23.11
CA PRO A 340 -1.85 -30.86 -22.60
C PRO A 340 -2.88 -30.36 -23.64
N PRO A 341 -4.13 -30.84 -23.59
CA PRO A 341 -5.17 -30.46 -24.53
C PRO A 341 -5.28 -28.93 -24.71
N GLY A 342 -5.29 -28.49 -25.97
CA GLY A 342 -5.38 -27.07 -26.34
C GLY A 342 -4.05 -26.30 -26.35
N GLN A 343 -2.93 -26.89 -25.95
CA GLN A 343 -1.64 -26.18 -25.90
C GLN A 343 -0.68 -26.46 -27.07
N ALA A 344 -0.92 -27.51 -27.86
CA ALA A 344 -0.02 -27.90 -28.96
C ALA A 344 0.24 -26.76 -29.96
N GLY A 345 -0.80 -25.97 -30.30
CA GLY A 345 -0.69 -24.84 -31.22
C GLY A 345 0.28 -23.76 -30.74
N PHE A 346 0.34 -23.51 -29.43
CA PHE A 346 1.28 -22.54 -28.84
C PHE A 346 2.74 -22.98 -29.08
N TYR A 347 3.06 -24.25 -28.83
CA TYR A 347 4.41 -24.77 -29.01
C TYR A 347 4.81 -24.90 -30.49
N ASN A 348 3.88 -25.28 -31.36
CA ASN A 348 4.12 -25.27 -32.82
C ASN A 348 4.45 -23.87 -33.34
N ASN A 349 3.76 -22.84 -32.84
CA ASN A 349 4.06 -21.45 -33.20
C ASN A 349 5.46 -21.03 -32.72
N LEU A 350 5.86 -21.41 -31.50
CA LEU A 350 7.21 -21.15 -31.01
C LEU A 350 8.29 -21.88 -31.83
N ALA A 351 8.02 -23.12 -32.26
CA ALA A 351 8.92 -23.85 -33.14
C ALA A 351 9.12 -23.10 -34.48
N LYS A 352 8.03 -22.65 -35.11
CA LYS A 352 8.08 -21.88 -36.36
C LYS A 352 8.89 -20.59 -36.21
N GLN A 353 8.68 -19.85 -35.11
CA GLN A 353 9.46 -18.64 -34.83
C GLN A 353 10.96 -18.92 -34.70
N CYS A 354 11.33 -20.06 -34.11
CA CYS A 354 12.74 -20.48 -34.02
C CYS A 354 13.30 -20.81 -35.41
N GLU A 355 12.55 -21.52 -36.27
CA GLU A 355 12.97 -21.84 -37.64
C GLU A 355 13.19 -20.58 -38.49
N GLU A 356 12.27 -19.62 -38.41
CA GLU A 356 12.41 -18.32 -39.09
C GLU A 356 13.64 -17.55 -38.61
N LYS A 357 13.95 -17.58 -37.31
CA LYS A 357 15.16 -16.95 -36.76
C LYS A 357 16.43 -17.67 -37.21
N ALA A 358 16.42 -19.01 -37.24
CA ALA A 358 17.55 -19.80 -37.71
C ALA A 358 17.90 -19.50 -39.18
N GLN A 359 16.89 -19.25 -40.02
CA GLN A 359 17.07 -18.90 -41.43
C GLN A 359 17.61 -17.47 -41.65
N LYS A 360 17.33 -16.55 -40.72
CA LYS A 360 17.76 -15.13 -40.81
C LYS A 360 19.13 -14.86 -40.20
N GLY A 361 19.65 -15.76 -39.37
CA GLY A 361 20.95 -15.65 -38.71
C GLY A 361 22.04 -16.54 -39.31
N GLY A 362 21.79 -17.15 -40.47
CA GLY A 362 22.73 -17.98 -41.22
C GLY A 362 23.39 -17.25 -42.38
#